data_AF-A0A5B2X7C0-F1
#
_entry.id   AF-A0A5B2X7C0-F1
#
_cell.length_a   1.000
_cell.length_b   1.000
_cell.length_c   1.000
_cell.angle_alpha   90.00
_cell.angle_beta   90.00
_cell.angle_gamma   90.00
#
_symmetry.space_group_name_H-M   'P 1'
#
loop_
_entity.id
_entity.type
_entity.pdbx_description
1 polymer ?
#
loop_
_entity_poly.entity_id
_entity_poly.type
_entity_poly.pdbx_seq_one_letter_code
_entity_poly.pdbx_strand_id
1 'polypeptide(L)'
;MPNMLVHNESDRTVQAHLHRLSRIVQQGGEDESAKAARAELPGFISAVNACLERHSPDSNGNCVSCTKGPWWRRRRVPCRMLIAIHAAMFEIDTAQHRHSLAETGR
;
A
#
# COMPACT_ATOMS: atom_id res chain seq x y z
N MET A 1 -9.63 20.87 17.56
CA MET A 1 -10.50 19.67 17.59
C MET A 1 -11.12 19.24 16.24
N PRO A 2 -11.16 20.02 15.13
CA PRO A 2 -11.75 19.54 13.86
C PRO A 2 -10.82 18.63 13.01
N ASN A 3 -9.49 18.77 13.11
CA ASN A 3 -8.55 17.97 12.30
C ASN A 3 -8.60 16.46 12.56
N MET A 4 -8.88 16.04 13.81
CA MET A 4 -8.96 14.62 14.16
C MET A 4 -10.21 13.95 13.55
N LEU A 5 -11.32 14.67 13.48
CA LEU A 5 -12.56 14.17 12.86
C LEU A 5 -12.40 14.00 11.34
N VAL A 6 -11.79 14.98 10.66
CA VAL A 6 -11.51 14.91 9.21
C VAL A 6 -10.54 13.78 8.89
N HIS A 7 -9.50 13.60 9.71
CA HIS A 7 -8.55 12.50 9.55
C HIS A 7 -9.23 11.13 9.69
N ASN A 8 -10.02 10.95 10.75
CA ASN A 8 -10.72 9.69 11.01
C ASN A 8 -11.74 9.36 9.91
N GLU A 9 -12.41 10.36 9.34
CA GLU A 9 -13.37 10.15 8.26
C GLU A 9 -12.68 9.72 6.96
N SER A 10 -11.56 10.39 6.65
CA SER A 10 -10.74 10.03 5.49
C SER A 10 -10.18 8.61 5.63
N ASP A 11 -9.69 8.25 6.82
CA ASP A 11 -9.18 6.90 7.12
C ASP A 11 -10.30 5.85 6.96
N ARG A 12 -11.47 6.08 7.56
CA ARG A 12 -12.62 5.17 7.42
C ARG A 12 -13.05 4.97 5.98
N THR A 13 -13.10 6.05 5.19
CA THR A 13 -13.50 5.99 3.79
C THR A 13 -12.53 5.13 2.98
N VAL A 14 -11.22 5.32 3.19
CA VAL A 14 -10.18 4.50 2.54
C VAL A 14 -10.29 3.04 2.97
N GLN A 15 -10.43 2.76 4.26
CA GLN A 15 -10.55 1.39 4.78
C GLN A 15 -11.81 0.68 4.24
N ALA A 16 -12.95 1.37 4.22
CA ALA A 16 -14.20 0.83 3.69
C ALA A 16 -14.08 0.49 2.20
N HIS A 17 -13.41 1.36 1.43
CA HIS A 17 -13.16 1.11 0.02
C HIS A 17 -12.24 -0.10 -0.19
N LEU A 18 -11.13 -0.20 0.54
CA LEU A 18 -10.21 -1.34 0.47
C LEU A 18 -10.88 -2.67 0.85
N HIS A 19 -11.70 -2.68 1.91
CA HIS A 19 -12.48 -3.86 2.29
C HIS A 19 -13.48 -4.27 1.20
N ARG A 20 -14.14 -3.30 0.55
CA ARG A 20 -15.05 -3.60 -0.57
C ARG A 20 -14.31 -4.27 -1.72
N LEU A 21 -13.15 -3.76 -2.13
CA LEU A 21 -12.34 -4.35 -3.19
C LEU A 21 -11.84 -5.74 -2.83
N SER A 22 -11.34 -5.90 -1.60
CA SER A 22 -10.90 -7.19 -1.08
C SER A 22 -12.01 -8.24 -1.13
N ARG A 23 -13.24 -7.87 -0.77
CA ARG A 23 -14.40 -8.76 -0.86
C ARG A 23 -14.72 -9.15 -2.31
N ILE A 24 -14.67 -8.20 -3.24
CA ILE A 24 -14.93 -8.49 -4.67
C ILE A 24 -13.90 -9.48 -5.21
N VAL A 25 -12.61 -9.28 -4.90
CA VAL A 25 -11.53 -10.16 -5.36
C VAL A 25 -11.63 -11.56 -4.73
N GLN A 26 -12.00 -11.67 -3.45
CA GLN A 26 -12.06 -12.95 -2.74
C GLN A 26 -13.34 -13.77 -3.01
N GLN A 27 -14.47 -13.10 -3.26
CA GLN A 27 -15.79 -13.74 -3.32
C GLN A 27 -16.48 -13.56 -4.67
N GLY A 28 -15.98 -12.66 -5.52
CA GLY A 28 -16.53 -12.41 -6.84
C GLY A 28 -16.05 -13.43 -7.87
N GLY A 29 -16.88 -13.67 -8.88
CA GLY A 29 -16.46 -14.42 -10.06
C GLY A 29 -15.41 -13.66 -10.88
N GLU A 30 -14.73 -14.37 -11.78
CA GLU A 30 -13.64 -13.82 -12.61
C GLU A 30 -14.03 -12.53 -13.34
N ASP A 31 -15.24 -12.47 -13.91
CA ASP A 31 -15.74 -11.29 -14.62
C ASP A 31 -15.91 -10.07 -13.71
N GLU A 32 -16.43 -10.26 -12.51
CA GLU A 32 -16.65 -9.18 -11.53
C GLU A 32 -15.31 -8.68 -10.97
N SER A 33 -14.38 -9.61 -10.71
CA SER A 33 -13.00 -9.29 -10.32
C SER A 33 -12.27 -8.52 -11.42
N ALA A 34 -12.42 -8.92 -12.69
CA ALA A 34 -11.78 -8.26 -13.82
C ALA A 34 -12.36 -6.86 -14.11
N LYS A 35 -13.66 -6.66 -13.90
CA LYS A 35 -14.29 -5.33 -13.98
C LYS A 35 -13.81 -4.42 -12.85
N ALA A 36 -13.78 -4.93 -11.62
CA ALA A 36 -13.29 -4.17 -10.47
C ALA A 36 -11.82 -3.80 -10.63
N ALA A 37 -10.96 -4.73 -11.07
CA ALA A 37 -9.56 -4.45 -11.34
C ALA A 37 -9.39 -3.31 -12.37
N ARG A 38 -10.11 -3.36 -13.50
CA ARG A 38 -10.04 -2.31 -14.54
C ARG A 38 -10.50 -0.94 -14.04
N ALA A 39 -11.54 -0.92 -13.21
CA ALA A 39 -12.07 0.33 -12.67
C ALA A 39 -11.17 0.95 -11.58
N GLU A 40 -10.56 0.11 -10.74
CA GLU A 40 -10.02 0.56 -9.45
C GLU A 40 -8.48 0.58 -9.42
N LEU A 41 -7.80 -0.30 -10.18
CA LEU A 41 -6.33 -0.31 -10.25
C LEU A 41 -5.72 1.02 -10.69
N PRO A 42 -6.27 1.78 -11.68
CA PRO A 42 -5.67 3.06 -12.06
C PRO A 42 -5.63 4.06 -10.90
N GLY A 43 -6.69 4.10 -10.08
CA GLY A 43 -6.75 4.93 -8.88
C GLY A 43 -5.75 4.48 -7.82
N PHE A 44 -5.64 3.17 -7.59
CA PHE A 44 -4.67 2.60 -6.66
C PHE A 44 -3.22 2.89 -7.06
N ILE A 45 -2.87 2.69 -8.34
CA ILE A 45 -1.55 3.02 -8.90
C ILE A 45 -1.25 4.51 -8.70
N SER A 46 -2.23 5.38 -8.97
CA SER A 46 -2.07 6.82 -8.78
C SER A 46 -1.82 7.19 -7.31
N ALA A 47 -2.55 6.57 -6.37
CA ALA A 47 -2.37 6.78 -4.95
C ALA A 47 -0.99 6.31 -4.45
N VAL A 48 -0.53 5.13 -4.90
CA VAL A 48 0.81 4.61 -4.61
C VAL A 48 1.87 5.55 -5.17
N ASN A 49 1.76 5.97 -6.44
CA ASN A 49 2.70 6.91 -7.05
C ASN A 49 2.78 8.24 -6.30
N ALA A 50 1.65 8.80 -5.85
CA ALA A 50 1.64 10.01 -5.04
C ALA A 50 2.36 9.82 -3.68
N CYS A 51 2.27 8.63 -3.09
CA CYS A 51 3.04 8.28 -1.89
C CYS A 51 4.53 8.13 -2.19
N LEU A 52 4.89 7.48 -3.30
CA LEU A 52 6.28 7.31 -3.72
C LEU A 52 6.94 8.65 -4.03
N GLU A 53 6.27 9.52 -4.77
CA GLU A 53 6.76 10.87 -5.12
C GLU A 53 7.05 11.69 -3.85
N ARG A 54 6.12 11.68 -2.89
CA ARG A 54 6.32 12.36 -1.59
C ARG A 54 7.50 11.80 -0.80
N HIS A 55 7.87 10.55 -1.05
CA HIS A 55 8.95 9.85 -0.36
C HIS A 55 10.20 9.64 -1.22
N SER A 56 10.28 10.31 -2.37
CA SER A 56 11.41 10.17 -3.29
C SER A 56 12.74 10.52 -2.59
N PRO A 57 13.78 9.68 -2.72
CA PRO A 57 15.10 9.99 -2.20
C PRO A 57 15.73 11.16 -2.96
N ASP A 58 16.48 11.99 -2.25
CA ASP A 58 17.36 12.99 -2.87
C ASP A 58 18.57 12.35 -3.56
N SER A 59 19.45 13.16 -4.14
CA SER A 59 20.68 12.71 -4.81
C SER A 59 21.63 11.93 -3.88
N ASN A 60 21.45 12.04 -2.56
CA ASN A 60 22.24 11.34 -1.55
C ASN A 60 21.50 10.10 -0.99
N GLY A 61 20.37 9.72 -1.59
CA GLY A 61 19.56 8.57 -1.17
C GLY A 61 18.64 8.84 0.03
N ASN A 62 18.55 10.08 0.54
CA ASN A 62 17.77 10.38 1.73
C ASN A 62 16.34 10.79 1.40
N CYS A 63 15.36 10.25 2.10
CA CYS A 63 13.97 10.68 1.96
C CYS A 63 13.72 11.99 2.71
N VAL A 64 13.49 13.08 1.99
CA VAL A 64 13.23 14.41 2.55
C VAL A 64 12.02 14.43 3.50
N SER A 65 11.00 13.62 3.20
CA SER A 65 9.82 13.53 4.07
C SER A 65 10.09 12.80 5.38
N CYS A 66 10.99 11.81 5.40
CA CYS A 66 11.39 11.10 6.62
C CYS A 66 12.42 11.86 7.46
N THR A 67 13.12 12.84 6.86
CA THR A 67 14.11 13.68 7.57
C THR A 67 13.48 14.93 8.19
N LYS A 68 12.22 15.25 7.90
CA LYS A 68 11.45 16.28 8.61
C LYS A 68 11.18 15.84 10.05
N GLY A 69 11.72 16.56 11.02
CA GLY A 69 11.51 16.30 12.45
C GLY A 69 12.77 16.55 13.30
N PRO A 70 12.71 16.29 14.62
CA PRO A 70 13.86 16.45 15.49
C PRO A 70 14.97 15.45 15.13
N TRP A 71 16.23 15.90 15.19
CA TRP A 71 17.40 15.14 14.70
C TRP A 71 17.54 13.72 15.26
N TRP A 72 17.08 13.46 16.49
CA TRP A 72 17.07 12.13 17.11
C TRP A 72 15.98 11.17 16.58
N ARG A 73 14.97 11.67 15.85
CA ARG A 73 13.93 10.86 15.19
C ARG A 73 14.10 10.76 13.67
N ARG A 74 15.12 11.42 13.09
CA ARG A 74 15.40 11.38 11.65
C ARG A 74 16.05 10.04 11.28
N ARG A 75 15.28 9.09 10.78
CA ARG A 75 15.86 7.98 10.00
C ARG A 75 16.15 8.49 8.59
N ARG A 76 17.43 8.46 8.23
CA ARG A 76 17.92 8.94 6.92
C ARG A 76 17.65 7.91 5.82
N VAL A 77 17.87 6.64 6.12
CA VAL A 77 17.70 5.51 5.20
C VAL A 77 17.46 4.18 5.95
N PRO A 78 16.78 3.20 5.33
CA PRO A 78 15.93 3.37 4.15
C PRO A 78 14.62 4.09 4.52
N CYS A 79 13.93 4.65 3.52
CA CYS A 79 12.64 5.32 3.71
C CYS A 79 11.62 4.35 4.31
N ARG A 80 11.03 4.69 5.46
CA ARG A 80 10.05 3.83 6.15
C ARG A 80 8.83 3.49 5.29
N MET A 81 8.35 4.45 4.50
CA MET A 81 7.23 4.23 3.58
C MET A 81 7.59 3.23 2.48
N LEU A 82 8.76 3.38 1.87
CA LEU A 82 9.22 2.48 0.80
C LEU A 82 9.43 1.05 1.32
N ILE A 83 10.00 0.90 2.52
CA ILE A 83 10.13 -0.42 3.17
C ILE A 83 8.75 -1.06 3.38
N ALA A 84 7.79 -0.30 3.90
CA ALA A 84 6.45 -0.81 4.17
C ALA A 84 5.73 -1.25 2.88
N ILE A 85 5.81 -0.44 1.82
CA ILE A 85 5.25 -0.79 0.51
C ILE A 85 5.93 -2.04 -0.06
N HIS A 86 7.26 -2.11 -0.01
CA HIS A 86 8.00 -3.26 -0.52
C HIS A 86 7.63 -4.55 0.21
N ALA A 87 7.57 -4.51 1.55
CA ALA A 87 7.15 -5.66 2.34
C ALA A 87 5.71 -6.09 2.02
N ALA A 88 4.78 -5.14 1.94
CA ALA A 88 3.38 -5.42 1.64
C ALA A 88 3.17 -5.99 0.23
N MET A 89 3.89 -5.49 -0.78
CA MET A 89 3.70 -5.89 -2.17
C MET A 89 4.46 -7.17 -2.53
N PHE A 90 5.67 -7.37 -2.01
CA PHE A 90 6.58 -8.41 -2.50
C PHE A 90 6.86 -9.51 -1.47
N GLU A 91 6.73 -9.26 -0.17
CA GLU A 91 6.99 -10.31 0.83
C GLU A 91 5.76 -11.19 1.05
N ILE A 92 4.54 -10.65 0.91
CA ILE A 92 3.29 -11.42 0.97
C ILE A 92 3.20 -12.43 -0.20
N ASP A 93 3.67 -12.04 -1.38
CA ASP A 93 3.69 -12.87 -2.59
C ASP A 93 4.55 -14.14 -2.40
N THR A 94 5.66 -14.04 -1.65
CA THR A 94 6.50 -15.21 -1.33
C THR A 94 5.85 -16.20 -0.37
N ALA A 95 4.89 -15.78 0.46
CA ALA A 95 4.19 -16.66 1.38
C ALA A 95 3.05 -17.41 0.66
N GLN A 96 2.29 -16.73 -0.18
CA GLN A 96 1.20 -17.35 -0.97
C GLN A 96 1.73 -18.32 -2.04
N HIS A 97 2.84 -18.00 -2.71
CA HIS A 97 3.45 -18.90 -3.70
C HIS A 97 4.00 -20.21 -3.09
N ARG A 98 4.43 -20.19 -1.82
CA ARG A 98 4.88 -21.38 -1.08
C ARG A 98 3.73 -22.32 -0.73
N HIS A 99 2.56 -21.80 -0.35
CA HIS A 99 1.38 -22.62 -0.07
C HIS A 99 0.80 -23.26 -1.34
N SER A 100 0.78 -22.53 -2.46
CA SER A 100 0.27 -23.06 -3.73
C SER A 100 1.12 -24.21 -4.29
N LEU A 101 2.44 -24.21 -4.09
CA LEU A 101 3.31 -25.31 -4.50
C LEU A 101 3.20 -26.55 -3.60
N ALA A 102 2.76 -26.38 -2.34
CA ALA A 102 2.56 -27.47 -1.40
C ALA A 102 1.24 -28.22 -1.62
N GLU A 103 0.25 -27.60 -2.26
CA GLU A 103 -1.08 -28.20 -2.51
C GLU A 103 -1.19 -28.95 -3.84
N THR A 104 -0.39 -28.60 -4.86
CA THR A 104 -0.33 -29.31 -6.15
C THR A 104 0.55 -30.57 -6.17
N GLY A 105 1.17 -30.92 -5.04
CA GLY A 105 2.07 -32.07 -4.91
C GLY A 105 1.46 -33.32 -4.28
N ARG A 106 0.13 -33.49 -4.31
CA ARG A 106 -0.56 -34.63 -3.69
C ARG A 106 -1.28 -35.51 -4.71
#